data_AF-A0A553WJP8-F1
#
_entry.id   AF-A0A553WJP8-F1
#
_cell.length_a   1.000
_cell.length_b   1.000
_cell.length_c   1.000
_cell.angle_alpha   90.00
_cell.angle_beta   90.00
_cell.angle_gamma   90.00
#
_symmetry.space_group_name_H-M   'P 1'
#
loop_
_entity.id
_entity.type
_entity.pdbx_description
1 polymer ?
#
loop_
_entity_poly.entity_id
_entity_poly.type
_entity_poly.pdbx_seq_one_letter_code
_entity_poly.pdbx_strand_id
1 'polypeptide(L)'
;MPLAACSNENANDVAVADLDNKLVGKGSDPEANAALNDRILVDPDLTDNANVNSVKGSDKPLGGAAPANGGYNGDASIETLDSAKLMRAPKATVVAAEECTDCGDRRAATLGGLAADQGVTRGKGTCDAKLQYGAGWANRMPPEFPVYPRGRVKEAGGVDGGICDIRVVSFVTSAAMQNVIDYYYTRARKSGYNAEHQIRAGEHVLGGTRDNDGGAYFITFNKASGGGTAVDIVANNGR
;
A
#
# COMPACT_ATOMS: atom_id res chain seq x y z
N MET A 1 -74.37 -14.85 37.23
CA MET A 1 -74.16 -16.05 38.05
C MET A 1 -74.14 -17.27 37.13
N PRO A 2 -73.28 -18.26 37.38
CA PRO A 2 -72.09 -18.57 36.56
C PRO A 2 -72.09 -20.00 35.97
N LEU A 3 -70.94 -20.40 35.40
CA LEU A 3 -70.43 -21.74 34.95
C LEU A 3 -70.02 -21.69 33.47
N ALA A 4 -68.90 -22.24 33.00
CA ALA A 4 -67.79 -22.92 33.67
C ALA A 4 -66.58 -22.95 32.72
N ALA A 5 -65.40 -23.06 33.31
CA ALA A 5 -64.13 -23.28 32.63
C ALA A 5 -64.11 -24.60 31.85
N CYS A 6 -63.40 -24.63 30.73
CA CYS A 6 -62.58 -25.77 30.35
C CYS A 6 -61.13 -25.30 30.37
N SER A 7 -60.47 -25.54 31.50
CA SER A 7 -59.05 -25.83 31.46
C SER A 7 -58.85 -27.07 30.60
N ASN A 8 -57.83 -27.05 29.76
CA ASN A 8 -56.98 -28.22 29.64
C ASN A 8 -55.55 -27.69 29.73
N GLU A 9 -55.16 -27.42 30.97
CA GLU A 9 -53.76 -27.35 31.32
C GLU A 9 -53.18 -28.76 31.21
N ASN A 10 -51.95 -28.77 30.69
CA ASN A 10 -50.97 -29.84 30.76
C ASN A 10 -50.91 -30.79 29.57
N ALA A 11 -49.92 -30.45 28.74
CA ALA A 11 -48.83 -31.32 28.34
C ALA A 11 -48.91 -31.74 26.86
N ASN A 12 -47.97 -31.30 26.04
CA ASN A 12 -46.56 -31.38 26.39
C ASN A 12 -45.81 -30.09 26.06
N ASP A 13 -45.74 -29.14 26.99
CA ASP A 13 -44.77 -28.03 26.92
C ASP A 13 -43.34 -28.57 26.78
N VAL A 14 -43.08 -29.76 27.33
CA VAL A 14 -41.84 -30.52 27.12
C VAL A 14 -41.68 -30.98 25.67
N ALA A 15 -42.75 -31.37 24.98
CA ALA A 15 -42.67 -31.75 23.56
C ALA A 15 -42.59 -30.54 22.64
N VAL A 16 -43.22 -29.41 23.01
CA VAL A 16 -43.06 -28.13 22.31
C VAL A 16 -41.63 -27.64 22.47
N ALA A 17 -41.07 -27.68 23.69
CA ALA A 17 -39.68 -27.34 23.96
C ALA A 17 -38.68 -28.30 23.30
N ASP A 18 -39.00 -29.59 23.19
CA ASP A 18 -38.15 -30.56 22.48
C ASP A 18 -38.23 -30.39 20.95
N LEU A 19 -39.38 -29.94 20.43
CA LEU A 19 -39.55 -29.58 19.03
C LEU A 19 -38.80 -28.29 18.69
N ASP A 20 -38.87 -27.27 19.56
CA ASP A 20 -38.11 -26.02 19.42
C ASP A 20 -36.60 -26.28 19.46
N ASN A 21 -36.11 -27.13 20.37
CA ASN A 21 -34.70 -27.53 20.41
C ASN A 21 -34.25 -28.34 19.17
N LYS A 22 -35.15 -29.07 18.52
CA LYS A 22 -34.87 -29.76 17.24
C LYS A 22 -34.89 -28.81 16.04
N LEU A 23 -35.72 -27.77 16.07
CA LEU A 23 -35.85 -26.77 15.00
C LEU A 23 -34.70 -25.76 14.99
N VAL A 24 -34.17 -25.39 16.16
CA VAL A 24 -33.08 -24.41 16.30
C VAL A 24 -31.71 -24.98 15.92
N GLY A 25 -31.57 -26.31 15.89
CA GLY A 25 -30.31 -26.98 15.53
C GLY A 25 -29.18 -26.70 16.53
N LYS A 26 -28.28 -27.67 16.74
CA LYS A 26 -27.04 -27.43 17.49
C LYS A 26 -26.15 -26.47 16.67
N GLY A 27 -26.32 -25.17 16.84
CA GLY A 27 -25.51 -24.18 16.14
C GLY A 27 -26.01 -22.73 16.14
N SER A 28 -27.05 -22.37 16.89
CA SER A 28 -27.40 -20.96 17.07
C SER A 28 -26.46 -20.30 18.07
N ASP A 29 -25.24 -19.99 17.63
CA ASP A 29 -24.25 -19.26 18.40
C ASP A 29 -24.86 -17.94 18.91
N PRO A 30 -24.92 -17.69 20.23
CA PRO A 30 -25.40 -16.43 20.78
C PRO A 30 -24.66 -15.22 20.20
N GLU A 31 -23.39 -15.38 19.81
CA GLU A 31 -22.59 -14.34 19.17
C GLU A 31 -23.05 -14.09 17.73
N ALA A 32 -23.43 -15.14 16.98
CA ALA A 32 -24.00 -15.00 15.64
C ALA A 32 -25.38 -14.32 15.68
N ASN A 33 -26.22 -14.66 16.67
CA ASN A 33 -27.51 -13.98 16.85
C ASN A 33 -27.35 -12.53 17.32
N ALA A 34 -26.33 -12.23 18.14
CA ALA A 34 -26.00 -10.85 18.49
C ALA A 34 -25.52 -10.05 17.27
N ALA A 35 -24.70 -10.65 16.41
CA ALA A 35 -24.26 -10.02 15.16
C ALA A 35 -25.40 -9.82 14.15
N LEU A 36 -26.39 -10.72 14.11
CA LEU A 36 -27.56 -10.62 13.22
C LEU A 36 -28.62 -9.64 13.72
N ASN A 37 -28.74 -9.45 15.04
CA ASN A 37 -29.62 -8.46 15.65
C ASN A 37 -28.92 -7.12 15.91
N ASP A 38 -27.63 -7.02 15.59
CA ASP A 38 -26.92 -5.77 15.68
C ASP A 38 -27.56 -4.79 14.70
N ARG A 39 -27.78 -3.55 15.15
CA ARG A 39 -28.38 -2.53 14.29
C ARG A 39 -27.50 -2.41 13.05
N ILE A 40 -28.02 -2.83 11.90
CA ILE A 40 -27.47 -2.40 10.61
C ILE A 40 -27.37 -0.87 10.71
N LEU A 41 -26.17 -0.34 10.48
CA LEU A 41 -25.90 1.09 10.45
C LEU A 41 -26.76 1.70 9.34
N VAL A 42 -27.99 2.04 9.67
CA VAL A 42 -28.83 2.93 8.87
C VAL A 42 -28.15 4.28 9.02
N ASP A 43 -27.48 4.70 7.95
CA ASP A 43 -26.94 6.05 7.83
C ASP A 43 -28.08 7.04 8.16
N PRO A 44 -28.01 7.75 9.29
CA PRO A 44 -29.08 8.65 9.73
C PRO A 44 -29.44 9.68 8.66
N ASP A 45 -28.45 10.09 7.87
CA ASP A 45 -28.59 11.10 6.81
C ASP A 45 -29.35 10.55 5.57
N LEU A 46 -29.49 9.23 5.46
CA LEU A 46 -30.26 8.56 4.41
C LEU A 46 -31.67 8.13 4.86
N THR A 47 -31.98 8.21 6.15
CA THR A 47 -33.30 7.80 6.70
C THR A 47 -34.45 8.64 6.13
N ASP A 48 -34.23 9.95 5.96
CA ASP A 48 -35.23 10.87 5.41
C ASP A 48 -35.31 10.82 3.87
N ASN A 49 -34.30 10.24 3.22
CA ASN A 49 -34.23 10.08 1.77
C ASN A 49 -34.76 8.71 1.29
N ALA A 50 -35.23 7.86 2.20
CA ALA A 50 -35.72 6.51 1.93
C ALA A 50 -37.18 6.46 1.40
N ASN A 51 -37.81 7.62 1.16
CA ASN A 51 -39.15 7.66 0.57
C ASN A 51 -39.13 7.31 -0.92
N VAL A 52 -40.08 6.47 -1.34
CA VAL A 52 -40.26 5.94 -2.72
C VAL A 52 -40.45 7.02 -3.81
N ASN A 53 -40.65 8.28 -3.42
CA ASN A 53 -40.78 9.43 -4.32
C ASN A 53 -39.60 10.42 -4.26
N SER A 54 -38.50 10.07 -3.57
CA SER A 54 -37.28 10.85 -3.65
C SER A 54 -36.62 10.63 -5.02
N VAL A 55 -36.68 11.66 -5.88
CA VAL A 55 -35.87 11.68 -7.10
C VAL A 55 -34.42 11.88 -6.68
N LYS A 56 -33.70 10.77 -6.44
CA LYS A 56 -32.25 10.80 -6.39
C LYS A 56 -31.76 11.31 -7.74
N GLY A 57 -31.01 12.42 -7.73
CA GLY A 57 -30.23 12.80 -8.90
C GLY A 57 -29.32 11.63 -9.27
N SER A 58 -29.20 11.34 -10.56
CA SER A 58 -28.44 10.18 -11.08
C SER A 58 -27.15 10.00 -10.30
N ASP A 59 -26.93 8.79 -9.77
CA ASP A 59 -25.68 8.43 -9.11
C ASP A 59 -24.55 8.80 -10.08
N LYS A 60 -23.74 9.79 -9.69
CA LYS A 60 -22.49 10.04 -10.42
C LYS A 60 -21.75 8.71 -10.39
N PRO A 61 -21.18 8.23 -11.51
CA PRO A 61 -20.38 7.02 -11.49
C PRO A 61 -19.42 7.16 -10.31
N LEU A 62 -19.44 6.19 -9.39
CA LEU A 62 -18.50 6.11 -8.29
C LEU A 62 -17.14 6.26 -8.94
N GLY A 63 -16.57 7.46 -8.85
CA GLY A 63 -15.22 7.70 -9.28
C GLY A 63 -14.43 6.77 -8.39
N GLY A 64 -13.85 5.71 -8.95
CA GLY A 64 -12.91 4.83 -8.27
C GLY A 64 -11.63 5.57 -7.83
N ALA A 65 -11.72 6.90 -7.68
CA ALA A 65 -10.78 7.73 -6.98
C ALA A 65 -10.64 7.17 -5.58
N ALA A 66 -9.52 6.49 -5.36
CA ALA A 66 -9.01 6.24 -4.04
C ALA A 66 -9.04 7.58 -3.26
N PRO A 67 -9.38 7.55 -1.95
CA PRO A 67 -9.39 8.74 -1.12
C PRO A 67 -8.12 9.57 -1.36
N ALA A 68 -8.28 10.89 -1.37
CA ALA A 68 -7.15 11.79 -1.50
C ALA A 68 -6.07 11.41 -0.48
N ASN A 69 -4.81 11.57 -0.89
CA ASN A 69 -3.62 11.15 -0.15
C ASN A 69 -3.37 11.94 1.17
N GLY A 70 -4.40 12.22 1.97
CA GLY A 70 -4.37 13.13 3.12
C GLY A 70 -4.17 12.48 4.50
N GLY A 71 -3.74 11.21 4.60
CA GLY A 71 -3.72 10.50 5.89
C GLY A 71 -2.66 10.96 6.90
N TYR A 72 -1.60 11.63 6.47
CA TYR A 72 -0.57 12.15 7.37
C TYR A 72 -0.20 13.58 6.98
N ASN A 73 -0.20 14.47 7.96
CA ASN A 73 0.24 15.86 7.80
C ASN A 73 1.67 15.97 8.34
N GLY A 74 2.58 16.52 7.54
CA GLY A 74 3.97 16.74 7.92
C GLY A 74 4.88 15.52 7.69
N ASP A 75 6.12 15.66 8.15
CA ASP A 75 7.18 14.66 7.99
C ASP A 75 7.19 13.63 9.12
N ALA A 76 7.88 12.50 8.94
CA ALA A 76 8.18 11.55 10.00
C ALA A 76 9.08 12.21 11.07
N SER A 77 8.87 11.84 12.34
CA SER A 77 9.69 12.36 13.43
C SER A 77 11.12 11.78 13.36
N ILE A 78 12.10 12.47 13.95
CA ILE A 78 13.49 12.00 13.99
C ILE A 78 13.60 10.62 14.62
N GLU A 79 12.81 10.33 15.65
CA GLU A 79 12.75 9.02 16.29
C GLU A 79 12.25 7.95 15.32
N THR A 80 11.25 8.29 14.49
CA THR A 80 10.71 7.40 13.45
C THR A 80 11.71 7.19 12.30
N LEU A 81 12.64 8.13 12.11
CA LEU A 81 13.76 8.02 11.17
C LEU A 81 15.00 7.36 11.81
N ASP A 82 14.80 6.52 12.84
CA ASP A 82 15.86 5.81 13.58
C ASP A 82 16.91 6.74 14.22
N SER A 83 16.51 7.94 14.64
CA SER A 83 17.42 9.00 15.10
C SER A 83 18.55 9.28 14.10
N ALA A 84 18.30 9.05 12.81
CA ALA A 84 19.33 9.17 11.80
C ALA A 84 19.82 10.61 11.75
N LYS A 85 21.10 10.81 12.05
CA LYS A 85 21.81 12.01 11.62
C LYS A 85 21.81 12.01 10.10
N LEU A 86 20.84 12.74 9.52
CA LEU A 86 20.66 12.84 8.08
C LEU A 86 21.79 13.65 7.48
N MET A 87 22.39 13.09 6.43
CA MET A 87 23.31 13.78 5.57
C MET A 87 22.52 14.48 4.47
N ARG A 88 22.94 15.69 4.14
CA ARG A 88 22.40 16.39 2.99
C ARG A 88 22.88 15.71 1.71
N ALA A 89 21.95 15.30 0.85
CA ALA A 89 22.31 14.84 -0.47
C ALA A 89 22.96 15.97 -1.28
N PRO A 90 23.98 15.68 -2.09
CA PRO A 90 24.54 16.64 -3.03
C PRO A 90 23.46 17.26 -3.92
N LYS A 91 23.73 18.46 -4.43
CA LYS A 91 22.85 19.07 -5.42
C LYS A 91 22.78 18.15 -6.64
N ALA A 92 21.56 17.94 -7.15
CA ALA A 92 21.37 17.09 -8.31
C ALA A 92 22.13 17.63 -9.52
N THR A 93 22.81 16.74 -10.24
CA THR A 93 23.33 17.04 -11.58
C THR A 93 22.23 16.83 -12.61
N VAL A 94 22.08 17.75 -13.55
CA VAL A 94 21.08 17.60 -14.62
C VAL A 94 21.71 16.75 -15.72
N VAL A 95 21.09 15.61 -16.03
CA VAL A 95 21.50 14.78 -17.17
C VAL A 95 20.88 15.40 -18.42
N ALA A 96 21.70 15.64 -19.44
CA ALA A 96 21.22 16.19 -20.71
C ALA A 96 20.30 15.17 -21.41
N ALA A 97 19.32 15.65 -22.19
CA ALA A 97 18.37 14.76 -22.86
C ALA A 97 19.07 13.79 -23.81
N GLU A 98 20.17 14.22 -24.42
CA GLU A 98 21.00 13.46 -25.35
C GLU A 98 21.82 12.36 -24.66
N GLU A 99 22.15 12.55 -23.38
CA GLU A 99 22.90 11.58 -22.55
C GLU A 99 21.98 10.55 -21.90
N CYS A 100 20.67 10.74 -22.00
CA CYS A 100 19.68 9.90 -21.39
C CYS A 100 18.85 9.17 -22.44
N THR A 101 19.46 8.11 -22.99
CA THR A 101 18.87 7.21 -23.99
C THR A 101 17.52 6.59 -23.56
N ASP A 102 17.23 6.54 -22.26
CA ASP A 102 16.05 5.96 -21.63
C ASP A 102 15.12 6.99 -20.94
N CYS A 103 15.43 8.29 -21.01
CA CYS A 103 14.66 9.34 -20.36
C CYS A 103 13.37 9.75 -21.08
N GLY A 104 13.25 9.49 -22.38
CA GLY A 104 12.36 10.28 -23.26
C GLY A 104 11.01 9.66 -23.62
N ASP A 105 10.91 8.33 -23.80
CA ASP A 105 9.91 7.84 -24.76
C ASP A 105 8.70 7.09 -24.19
N ARG A 106 8.66 6.86 -22.87
CA ARG A 106 7.46 6.53 -22.06
C ARG A 106 7.95 6.15 -20.68
N ARG A 107 7.55 6.91 -19.65
CA ARG A 107 7.58 6.38 -18.27
C ARG A 107 6.78 5.09 -18.27
N ALA A 108 7.38 3.99 -17.86
CA ALA A 108 6.62 2.79 -17.61
C ALA A 108 5.39 3.08 -16.74
N ALA A 109 4.21 2.81 -17.29
CA ALA A 109 2.95 3.05 -16.62
C ALA A 109 2.69 2.07 -15.47
N THR A 110 3.50 1.01 -15.36
CA THR A 110 3.40 -0.05 -14.37
C THR A 110 4.75 -0.26 -13.69
N LEU A 111 4.79 -0.72 -12.44
CA LEU A 111 6.08 -1.02 -11.79
C LEU A 111 6.87 -2.13 -12.48
N GLY A 112 6.20 -2.98 -13.25
CA GLY A 112 6.86 -4.01 -14.05
C GLY A 112 7.59 -3.41 -15.24
N GLY A 113 6.99 -2.39 -15.88
CA GLY A 113 7.70 -1.60 -16.86
C GLY A 113 8.83 -0.79 -16.21
N LEU A 114 8.64 -0.24 -15.00
CA LEU A 114 9.71 0.53 -14.35
C LEU A 114 10.88 -0.38 -13.99
N ALA A 115 10.61 -1.57 -13.45
CA ALA A 115 11.64 -2.58 -13.19
C ALA A 115 12.36 -3.04 -14.47
N ALA A 116 11.64 -3.12 -15.61
CA ALA A 116 12.19 -3.49 -16.90
C ALA A 116 13.02 -2.36 -17.54
N ASP A 117 12.50 -1.13 -17.54
CA ASP A 117 13.17 0.08 -18.06
C ASP A 117 14.42 0.42 -17.25
N GLN A 118 14.35 0.23 -15.93
CA GLN A 118 15.49 0.40 -15.02
C GLN A 118 16.54 -0.70 -15.16
N GLY A 119 16.29 -1.68 -16.04
CA GLY A 119 17.30 -2.61 -16.54
C GLY A 119 18.26 -3.05 -15.46
N VAL A 120 17.77 -3.73 -14.42
CA VAL A 120 18.65 -4.41 -13.46
C VAL A 120 19.34 -5.56 -14.20
N THR A 121 20.23 -5.21 -15.12
CA THR A 121 21.12 -6.08 -15.85
C THR A 121 22.37 -6.20 -15.00
N ARG A 122 22.32 -7.04 -13.97
CA ARG A 122 23.55 -7.55 -13.32
C ARG A 122 23.38 -9.00 -12.88
N GLY A 123 24.01 -9.88 -13.67
CA GLY A 123 24.10 -11.32 -13.49
C GLY A 123 24.26 -12.02 -14.85
N LYS A 124 24.98 -13.15 -14.94
CA LYS A 124 25.15 -13.93 -16.18
C LYS A 124 23.86 -14.66 -16.59
N GLY A 125 22.76 -13.93 -16.79
CA GLY A 125 21.46 -14.49 -17.15
C GLY A 125 20.42 -13.40 -17.35
N THR A 126 19.44 -13.69 -18.19
CA THR A 126 18.23 -12.88 -18.36
C THR A 126 17.34 -13.06 -17.14
N CYS A 127 16.89 -11.97 -16.51
CA CYS A 127 15.83 -12.03 -15.51
C CYS A 127 14.50 -12.31 -16.22
N ASP A 128 14.28 -13.54 -16.67
CA ASP A 128 13.05 -14.01 -17.33
C ASP A 128 11.91 -14.25 -16.34
N ALA A 129 12.18 -14.11 -15.04
CA ALA A 129 11.21 -14.27 -13.99
C ALA A 129 10.24 -13.07 -13.97
N LYS A 130 8.94 -13.38 -14.10
CA LYS A 130 7.88 -12.38 -14.06
C LYS A 130 7.80 -11.76 -12.67
N LEU A 131 7.78 -10.43 -12.63
CA LEU A 131 7.52 -9.68 -11.41
C LEU A 131 6.19 -10.13 -10.77
N GLN A 132 6.24 -10.56 -9.52
CA GLN A 132 5.05 -10.90 -8.76
C GLN A 132 4.58 -9.67 -7.99
N TYR A 133 3.33 -9.27 -8.17
CA TYR A 133 2.75 -8.13 -7.48
C TYR A 133 2.11 -8.54 -6.16
N GLY A 134 2.25 -7.68 -5.15
CA GLY A 134 1.62 -7.87 -3.84
C GLY A 134 2.21 -6.94 -2.79
N ALA A 135 1.35 -6.33 -1.97
CA ALA A 135 1.77 -5.39 -0.93
C ALA A 135 2.79 -5.99 0.05
N GLY A 136 2.79 -7.31 0.24
CA GLY A 136 3.76 -8.02 1.09
C GLY A 136 5.22 -7.81 0.67
N TRP A 137 5.50 -7.53 -0.61
CA TRP A 137 6.85 -7.25 -1.10
C TRP A 137 7.45 -5.98 -0.51
N ALA A 138 6.62 -5.01 -0.10
CA ALA A 138 7.10 -3.80 0.57
C ALA A 138 7.81 -4.10 1.90
N ASN A 139 7.42 -5.18 2.59
CA ASN A 139 8.06 -5.64 3.83
C ASN A 139 9.34 -6.46 3.56
N ARG A 140 9.60 -6.80 2.30
CA ARG A 140 10.74 -7.61 1.83
C ARG A 140 11.79 -6.79 1.07
N MET A 141 11.66 -5.47 1.14
CA MET A 141 12.67 -4.54 0.62
C MET A 141 14.01 -4.77 1.35
N PRO A 142 15.16 -4.49 0.71
CA PRO A 142 16.44 -4.48 1.40
C PRO A 142 16.39 -3.56 2.62
N PRO A 143 17.02 -3.93 3.75
CA PRO A 143 17.00 -3.12 4.96
C PRO A 143 17.61 -1.74 4.75
N GLU A 144 18.42 -1.52 3.71
CA GLU A 144 18.95 -0.22 3.33
C GLU A 144 17.93 0.68 2.65
N PHE A 145 16.93 0.11 1.97
CA PHE A 145 15.96 0.82 1.15
C PHE A 145 14.51 0.45 1.50
N PRO A 146 14.08 0.60 2.77
CA PRO A 146 12.70 0.33 3.13
C PRO A 146 11.76 1.42 2.61
N VAL A 147 10.46 1.16 2.69
CA VAL A 147 9.44 2.20 2.53
C VAL A 147 9.67 3.31 3.55
N TYR A 148 9.60 4.57 3.11
CA TYR A 148 9.78 5.72 3.97
C TYR A 148 8.79 5.67 5.14
N PRO A 149 9.19 6.00 6.38
CA PRO A 149 8.26 5.94 7.50
C PRO A 149 7.03 6.83 7.30
N ARG A 150 5.85 6.29 7.64
CA ARG A 150 4.53 6.89 7.33
C ARG A 150 4.22 7.02 5.82
N GLY A 151 5.04 6.39 4.97
CA GLY A 151 4.75 6.20 3.56
C GLY A 151 3.60 5.23 3.35
N ARG A 152 2.74 5.52 2.38
CA ARG A 152 1.63 4.66 1.99
C ARG A 152 1.97 3.96 0.69
N VAL A 153 2.16 2.65 0.77
CA VAL A 153 2.42 1.78 -0.38
C VAL A 153 1.23 1.84 -1.33
N LYS A 154 1.51 2.13 -2.60
CA LYS A 154 0.56 2.05 -3.71
C LYS A 154 0.62 0.69 -4.37
N GLU A 155 1.84 0.24 -4.64
CA GLU A 155 2.09 -1.00 -5.35
C GLU A 155 3.45 -1.51 -4.91
N ALA A 156 3.60 -2.83 -4.83
CA ALA A 156 4.86 -3.47 -4.55
C ALA A 156 4.94 -4.77 -5.34
N GLY A 157 6.15 -5.15 -5.69
CA GLY A 157 6.41 -6.39 -6.39
C GLY A 157 7.81 -6.88 -6.14
N GLY A 158 8.03 -8.15 -6.44
CA GLY A 158 9.36 -8.73 -6.36
C GLY A 158 9.47 -10.01 -7.16
N VAL A 159 10.72 -10.44 -7.29
CA VAL A 159 11.10 -11.73 -7.83
C VAL A 159 12.01 -12.40 -6.81
N ASP A 160 11.74 -13.65 -6.51
CA ASP A 160 12.65 -14.53 -5.78
C ASP A 160 13.28 -15.51 -6.78
N GLY A 161 14.61 -15.56 -6.87
CA GLY A 161 15.24 -16.39 -7.91
C GLY A 161 16.77 -16.43 -7.97
N GLY A 162 17.48 -16.17 -6.87
CA GLY A 162 18.95 -16.19 -6.88
C GLY A 162 19.54 -14.96 -7.58
N ILE A 163 20.08 -15.11 -8.80
CA ILE A 163 20.81 -14.06 -9.54
C ILE A 163 19.93 -12.83 -9.91
N CYS A 164 18.60 -12.92 -9.75
CA CYS A 164 17.62 -11.89 -10.10
C CYS A 164 16.62 -11.63 -8.96
N ASP A 165 17.11 -11.31 -7.75
CA ASP A 165 16.26 -10.97 -6.60
C ASP A 165 15.92 -9.47 -6.58
N ILE A 166 14.96 -9.06 -7.41
CA ILE A 166 14.53 -7.67 -7.50
C ILE A 166 13.40 -7.40 -6.52
N ARG A 167 13.42 -6.21 -5.92
CA ARG A 167 12.31 -5.61 -5.19
C ARG A 167 11.96 -4.28 -5.83
N VAL A 168 10.65 -4.06 -5.96
CA VAL A 168 10.09 -2.79 -6.38
C VAL A 168 8.97 -2.38 -5.46
N VAL A 169 8.96 -1.10 -5.10
CA VAL A 169 7.86 -0.50 -4.34
C VAL A 169 7.61 0.92 -4.82
N SER A 170 6.33 1.25 -4.99
CA SER A 170 5.85 2.61 -5.17
C SER A 170 5.04 3.02 -3.96
N PHE A 171 5.33 4.19 -3.41
CA PHE A 171 4.59 4.74 -2.28
C PHE A 171 4.53 6.26 -2.36
N VAL A 172 3.67 6.83 -1.52
CA VAL A 172 3.58 8.28 -1.31
C VAL A 172 3.78 8.62 0.14
N THR A 173 4.44 9.74 0.40
CA THR A 173 4.62 10.30 1.74
C THR A 173 4.28 11.79 1.73
N SER A 174 3.79 12.31 2.86
CA SER A 174 3.58 13.74 3.07
C SER A 174 4.89 14.52 3.28
N ALA A 175 6.01 13.81 3.48
CA ALA A 175 7.32 14.40 3.64
C ALA A 175 7.76 15.23 2.41
N ALA A 176 8.48 16.31 2.68
CA ALA A 176 9.07 17.13 1.62
C ALA A 176 10.13 16.32 0.86
N MET A 177 10.14 16.44 -0.47
CA MET A 177 11.00 15.66 -1.36
C MET A 177 12.47 15.65 -0.93
N GLN A 178 12.97 16.81 -0.53
CA GLN A 178 14.35 16.93 -0.08
C GLN A 178 14.66 16.10 1.18
N ASN A 179 13.73 16.00 2.13
CA ASN A 179 13.92 15.21 3.34
C ASN A 179 13.94 13.71 3.01
N VAL A 180 13.10 13.29 2.06
CA VAL A 180 13.08 11.92 1.55
C VAL A 180 14.38 11.60 0.81
N ILE A 181 14.88 12.51 -0.03
CA ILE A 181 16.18 12.36 -0.72
C ILE A 181 17.32 12.26 0.30
N ASP A 182 17.37 13.16 1.30
CA ASP A 182 18.40 13.17 2.34
C ASP A 182 18.37 11.87 3.16
N TYR A 183 17.18 11.34 3.44
CA TYR A 183 17.00 10.05 4.10
C TYR A 183 17.61 8.89 3.31
N TYR A 184 17.23 8.72 2.04
CA TYR A 184 17.76 7.60 1.23
C TYR A 184 19.24 7.78 0.89
N TYR A 185 19.70 9.00 0.65
CA TYR A 185 21.13 9.29 0.49
C TYR A 185 21.91 8.89 1.73
N THR A 186 21.39 9.20 2.92
CA THR A 186 22.02 8.83 4.19
C THR A 186 22.12 7.31 4.34
N ARG A 187 21.04 6.58 4.07
CA ARG A 187 21.03 5.11 4.16
C ARG A 187 21.99 4.49 3.15
N ALA A 188 21.93 4.90 1.88
CA ALA A 188 22.81 4.39 0.83
C ALA A 188 24.29 4.50 1.22
N ARG A 189 24.71 5.72 1.59
CA ARG A 189 26.10 6.00 1.96
C ARG A 189 26.55 5.29 3.23
N LYS A 190 25.69 5.22 4.27
CA LYS A 190 26.02 4.49 5.50
C LYS A 190 26.14 2.99 5.28
N SER A 191 25.43 2.45 4.29
CA SER A 191 25.48 1.04 3.95
C SER A 191 26.51 0.70 2.87
N GLY A 192 27.39 1.64 2.51
CA GLY A 192 28.51 1.41 1.60
C GLY A 192 28.20 1.53 0.11
N TYR A 193 26.98 1.96 -0.26
CA TYR A 193 26.66 2.26 -1.65
C TYR A 193 27.29 3.61 -2.06
N ASN A 194 27.65 3.73 -3.33
CA ASN A 194 27.72 5.05 -3.94
C ASN A 194 26.29 5.62 -4.09
N ALA A 195 26.18 6.94 -4.28
CA ALA A 195 24.89 7.60 -4.29
C ALA A 195 24.97 8.85 -5.16
N GLU A 196 24.49 8.72 -6.40
CA GLU A 196 24.43 9.80 -7.37
C GLU A 196 23.03 10.39 -7.40
N HIS A 197 22.95 11.70 -7.14
CA HIS A 197 21.71 12.45 -7.24
C HIS A 197 21.67 13.19 -8.57
N GLN A 198 20.70 12.85 -9.41
CA GLN A 198 20.55 13.36 -10.76
C GLN A 198 19.14 13.88 -11.01
N ILE A 199 18.99 14.72 -12.03
CA ILE A 199 17.71 15.05 -12.65
C ILE A 199 17.69 14.40 -14.04
N ARG A 200 16.73 13.51 -14.27
CA ARG A 200 16.54 12.74 -15.50
C ARG A 200 15.11 12.96 -15.98
N ALA A 201 14.93 13.51 -17.18
CA ALA A 201 13.60 13.89 -17.71
C ALA A 201 12.74 14.76 -16.76
N GLY A 202 13.39 15.59 -15.93
CA GLY A 202 12.72 16.41 -14.93
C GLY A 202 12.37 15.70 -13.61
N GLU A 203 12.68 14.41 -13.48
CA GLU A 203 12.52 13.66 -12.24
C GLU A 203 13.80 13.66 -11.42
N HIS A 204 13.68 13.76 -10.10
CA HIS A 204 14.81 13.54 -9.21
C HIS A 204 15.09 12.05 -9.10
N VAL A 205 16.35 11.67 -9.25
CA VAL A 205 16.81 10.28 -9.21
C VAL A 205 17.96 10.15 -8.22
N LEU A 206 17.91 9.14 -7.37
CA LEU A 206 19.04 8.69 -6.57
C LEU A 206 19.37 7.25 -6.94
N GLY A 207 20.57 7.01 -7.45
CA GLY A 207 20.99 5.68 -7.86
C GLY A 207 22.39 5.34 -7.38
N GLY A 208 22.69 4.05 -7.33
CA GLY A 208 24.02 3.59 -7.02
C GLY A 208 24.20 2.09 -6.91
N THR A 209 25.45 1.69 -6.72
CA THR A 209 25.91 0.32 -6.56
C THR A 209 26.78 0.18 -5.31
N ARG A 210 26.92 -1.06 -4.85
CA ARG A 210 27.81 -1.47 -3.77
C ARG A 210 28.67 -2.63 -4.27
N ASP A 211 29.99 -2.40 -4.34
CA ASP A 211 30.91 -3.30 -5.05
C ASP A 211 31.15 -4.64 -4.33
N ASN A 212 30.96 -4.69 -3.00
CA ASN A 212 31.29 -5.88 -2.22
C ASN A 212 30.34 -7.07 -2.44
N ASP A 213 29.07 -6.79 -2.79
CA ASP A 213 28.01 -7.79 -2.96
C ASP A 213 27.19 -7.59 -4.24
N GLY A 214 27.59 -6.65 -5.10
CA GLY A 214 26.86 -6.33 -6.32
C GLY A 214 25.50 -5.69 -6.07
N GLY A 215 25.26 -5.16 -4.87
CA GLY A 215 24.07 -4.39 -4.56
C GLY A 215 23.87 -3.24 -5.53
N ALA A 216 22.63 -3.01 -5.95
CA ALA A 216 22.25 -1.93 -6.86
C ALA A 216 20.85 -1.42 -6.51
N TYR A 217 20.67 -0.10 -6.62
CA TYR A 217 19.39 0.54 -6.38
C TYR A 217 19.19 1.74 -7.30
N PHE A 218 17.91 2.04 -7.53
CA PHE A 218 17.45 3.20 -8.27
C PHE A 218 16.16 3.71 -7.63
N ILE A 219 16.13 4.99 -7.28
CA ILE A 219 14.98 5.62 -6.63
C ILE A 219 14.59 6.87 -7.42
N THR A 220 13.33 6.99 -7.78
CA THR A 220 12.76 8.24 -8.31
C THR A 220 12.03 8.99 -7.22
N PHE A 221 12.06 10.31 -7.31
CA PHE A 221 11.32 11.22 -6.43
C PHE A 221 10.55 12.22 -7.28
N ASN A 222 9.23 12.20 -7.12
CA ASN A 222 8.30 13.01 -7.86
C ASN A 222 7.36 13.75 -6.91
N LYS A 223 6.77 14.86 -7.36
CA LYS A 223 5.72 15.52 -6.57
C LYS A 223 4.47 14.63 -6.55
N ALA A 224 3.92 14.38 -5.37
CA ALA A 224 2.68 13.62 -5.25
C ALA A 224 1.45 14.50 -5.52
N SER A 225 0.42 13.94 -6.16
CA SER A 225 -0.90 14.56 -6.31
C SER A 225 -1.55 14.72 -4.92
N GLY A 226 -1.57 15.94 -4.39
CA GLY A 226 -2.02 16.24 -3.02
C GLY A 226 -0.92 16.76 -2.08
N GLY A 227 0.30 16.94 -2.58
CA GLY A 227 1.44 17.41 -1.78
C GLY A 227 2.29 16.26 -1.24
N GLY A 228 3.51 16.58 -0.83
CA GLY A 228 4.52 15.59 -0.46
C GLY A 228 5.21 14.96 -1.67
N THR A 229 5.63 13.71 -1.53
CA THR A 229 6.55 13.03 -2.45
C THR A 229 6.03 11.66 -2.84
N ALA A 230 6.01 11.38 -4.14
CA ALA A 230 5.83 10.05 -4.70
C ALA A 230 7.21 9.44 -4.96
N VAL A 231 7.42 8.22 -4.50
CA VAL A 231 8.71 7.54 -4.56
C VAL A 231 8.51 6.18 -5.19
N ASP A 232 9.32 5.86 -6.20
CA ASP A 232 9.43 4.51 -6.74
C ASP A 232 10.86 4.02 -6.46
N ILE A 233 10.99 2.86 -5.84
CA ILE A 233 12.28 2.22 -5.53
C ILE A 233 12.38 0.94 -6.33
N VAL A 234 13.53 0.74 -6.98
CA VAL A 234 14.01 -0.54 -7.50
C VAL A 234 15.30 -0.87 -6.77
N ALA A 235 15.41 -2.07 -6.19
CA ALA A 235 16.66 -2.52 -5.56
C ALA A 235 16.79 -4.04 -5.65
N ASN A 236 18.01 -4.55 -5.67
CA ASN A 236 18.28 -5.99 -5.50
C ASN A 236 18.60 -6.34 -4.04
N ASN A 237 18.88 -7.62 -3.74
CA ASN A 237 19.27 -8.09 -2.41
C ASN A 237 18.16 -7.98 -1.34
N GLY A 238 16.89 -7.99 -1.75
CA GLY A 238 15.76 -8.02 -0.82
C GLY A 238 15.49 -9.44 -0.29
N ARG A 239 15.01 -9.57 0.95
CA ARG A 239 14.73 -10.88 1.58
C ARG A 239 13.29 -11.02 1.99
#